data_AF-A0A8T0FUM4-F1
#
_entry.id   AF-A0A8T0FUM4-F1
#
_cell.length_a   1.000
_cell.length_b   1.000
_cell.length_c   1.000
_cell.angle_alpha   90.00
_cell.angle_beta   90.00
_cell.angle_gamma   90.00
#
_symmetry.space_group_name_H-M   'P 1'
#
loop_
_entity.id
_entity.type
_entity.pdbx_description
1 polymer ?
#
loop_
_entity_poly.entity_id
_entity_poly.type
_entity_poly.pdbx_seq_one_letter_code
_entity_poly.pdbx_strand_id
1 'polypeptide(L)'
;MENKSSIAILCFLGLFVIAQGLTFKYEDLEQYYKCWTYSNCVSDEAAQKIEDCLKILKPNELKSTFQYVEDNYYKYKNDDLPDAVKEYCNDYDDETKHDAYDKTLNGVIAYEKKLCGEDKAGECSRLGQTIGCVFSYLDELKQEGKCKTDN
;
A
#
# COMPACT_ATOMS: atom_id res chain seq x y z
N MET A 1 6.79 60.51 -5.88
CA MET A 1 7.27 59.41 -5.03
C MET A 1 7.10 58.14 -5.84
N GLU A 2 8.18 57.76 -6.53
CA GLU A 2 8.26 56.54 -7.34
C GLU A 2 8.56 55.36 -6.42
N ASN A 3 7.63 54.42 -6.31
CA ASN A 3 7.88 53.16 -5.61
C ASN A 3 8.59 52.20 -6.56
N LYS A 4 9.87 51.93 -6.26
CA LYS A 4 10.63 50.79 -6.79
C LYS A 4 9.98 49.49 -6.30
N SER A 5 9.06 48.92 -7.09
CA SER A 5 8.62 47.54 -6.86
C SER A 5 9.72 46.60 -7.34
N SER A 6 10.50 46.12 -6.37
CA SER A 6 11.57 45.16 -6.52
C SER A 6 11.06 43.88 -7.18
N ILE A 7 11.72 43.53 -8.29
CA ILE A 7 11.70 42.23 -8.96
C ILE A 7 12.15 41.18 -7.92
N ALA A 8 11.21 40.56 -7.20
CA ALA A 8 11.53 39.53 -6.21
C ALA A 8 10.40 38.51 -5.95
N ILE A 9 9.39 38.43 -6.81
CA ILE A 9 8.20 37.59 -6.58
C ILE A 9 8.14 36.35 -7.50
N LEU A 10 9.10 36.15 -8.41
CA LEU A 10 9.04 35.06 -9.40
C LEU A 10 9.90 33.81 -9.09
N CYS A 11 10.59 33.76 -7.94
CA CYS A 11 11.38 32.58 -7.56
C CYS A 11 10.69 31.65 -6.53
N PHE A 12 9.47 31.95 -6.09
CA PHE A 12 8.77 31.12 -5.10
C PHE A 12 7.93 29.98 -5.68
N LEU A 13 7.84 29.85 -7.01
CA LEU A 13 7.14 28.74 -7.67
C LEU A 13 8.02 27.49 -7.88
N GLY A 14 9.27 27.51 -7.41
CA GLY A 14 10.25 26.43 -7.61
C GLY A 14 10.27 25.33 -6.53
N LEU A 15 9.40 25.38 -5.52
CA LEU A 15 9.38 24.40 -4.42
C LEU A 15 7.98 23.88 -4.12
N PHE A 16 7.20 23.57 -5.15
CA PHE A 16 6.21 22.49 -5.02
C PHE A 16 6.97 21.16 -4.96
N VAL A 17 7.65 20.94 -3.83
CA VAL A 17 7.94 19.60 -3.35
C VAL A 17 6.58 19.04 -2.94
N ILE A 18 5.83 18.54 -3.91
CA ILE A 18 4.73 17.61 -3.64
C ILE A 18 5.39 16.25 -3.39
N ALA A 19 6.24 16.19 -2.36
CA ALA A 19 6.36 14.98 -1.59
C ALA A 19 5.22 15.04 -0.58
N GLN A 20 3.98 14.93 -1.07
CA GLN A 20 2.94 14.31 -0.25
C GLN A 20 3.35 12.84 -0.13
N GLY A 21 4.39 12.58 0.66
CA GLY A 21 4.57 11.26 1.23
C GLY A 21 3.31 11.05 2.04
N LEU A 22 2.44 10.16 1.55
CA LEU A 22 1.25 9.76 2.28
C LEU A 22 1.72 9.31 3.66
N THR A 23 1.56 10.20 4.63
CA THR A 23 1.83 9.92 6.03
C THR A 23 0.58 9.23 6.54
N PHE A 24 0.31 8.04 6.00
CA PHE A 24 -0.58 7.11 6.68
C PHE A 24 0.09 6.79 8.00
N LYS A 25 -0.57 7.14 9.11
CA LYS A 25 -0.16 6.54 10.37
C LYS A 25 -0.48 5.06 10.23
N TYR A 26 0.51 4.20 10.42
CA TYR A 26 0.34 2.76 10.24
C TYR A 26 -0.75 2.18 11.16
N GLU A 27 -1.02 2.84 12.30
CA GLU A 27 -2.15 2.54 13.19
C GLU A 27 -3.52 2.73 12.51
N ASP A 28 -3.62 3.65 11.54
CA ASP A 28 -4.83 3.88 10.75
C ASP A 28 -4.99 2.87 9.61
N LEU A 29 -4.08 1.91 9.44
CA LEU A 29 -4.17 0.94 8.33
C LEU A 29 -4.93 -0.33 8.70
N GLU A 30 -4.86 -0.78 9.97
CA GLU A 30 -5.57 -1.98 10.45
C GLU A 30 -7.10 -1.92 10.21
N GLN A 31 -7.67 -0.72 10.29
CA GLN A 31 -9.11 -0.49 10.05
C GLN A 31 -9.58 -0.84 8.63
N TYR A 32 -8.66 -1.12 7.69
CA TYR A 32 -8.98 -1.50 6.33
C TYR A 32 -9.04 -3.02 6.12
N TYR A 33 -8.81 -3.84 7.16
CA TYR A 33 -8.88 -5.30 7.06
C TYR A 33 -10.12 -5.79 6.30
N LYS A 34 -11.32 -5.36 6.70
CA LYS A 34 -12.57 -5.77 6.03
C LYS A 34 -12.60 -5.35 4.56
N CYS A 35 -12.03 -4.20 4.22
CA CYS A 35 -12.01 -3.69 2.85
C CYS A 35 -10.98 -4.41 2.00
N TRP A 36 -9.85 -4.80 2.60
CA TRP A 36 -8.87 -5.69 1.99
C TRP A 36 -9.45 -7.08 1.68
N THR A 37 -10.17 -7.67 2.64
CA THR A 37 -10.83 -8.97 2.42
C THR A 37 -11.90 -8.86 1.34
N TYR A 38 -12.73 -7.81 1.37
CA TYR A 38 -13.71 -7.56 0.31
C TYR A 38 -13.04 -7.42 -1.06
N SER A 39 -11.98 -6.60 -1.16
CA SER A 39 -11.33 -6.33 -2.43
C SER A 39 -10.67 -7.56 -3.04
N ASN A 40 -10.02 -8.40 -2.23
CA ASN A 40 -9.29 -9.56 -2.74
C ASN A 40 -10.18 -10.81 -2.91
N CYS A 41 -11.23 -10.96 -2.10
CA CYS A 41 -11.97 -12.22 -2.01
C CYS A 41 -13.42 -12.16 -2.48
N VAL A 42 -14.01 -10.97 -2.63
CA VAL A 42 -15.44 -10.83 -2.92
C VAL A 42 -15.71 -10.17 -4.28
N SER A 43 -14.91 -9.18 -4.67
CA SER A 43 -15.15 -8.39 -5.88
C SER A 43 -13.99 -8.51 -6.87
N ASP A 44 -14.22 -9.15 -8.01
CA ASP A 44 -13.24 -9.26 -9.10
C ASP A 44 -12.79 -7.87 -9.61
N GLU A 45 -13.71 -6.91 -9.69
CA GLU A 45 -13.39 -5.53 -10.07
C GLU A 45 -12.43 -4.89 -9.05
N ALA A 46 -12.70 -5.07 -7.76
CA ALA A 46 -11.85 -4.54 -6.72
C ALA A 46 -10.48 -5.25 -6.66
N ALA A 47 -10.44 -6.56 -6.91
CA ALA A 47 -9.20 -7.31 -7.02
C ALA A 47 -8.34 -6.76 -8.17
N GLN A 48 -8.95 -6.48 -9.33
CA GLN A 48 -8.25 -5.89 -10.47
C GLN A 48 -7.68 -4.50 -10.15
N LYS A 49 -8.38 -3.69 -9.36
CA LYS A 49 -7.88 -2.39 -8.89
C LYS A 49 -6.68 -2.51 -7.96
N ILE A 50 -6.67 -3.50 -7.06
CA ILE A 50 -5.51 -3.80 -6.23
C ILE A 50 -4.33 -4.23 -7.10
N GLU A 51 -4.54 -5.13 -8.07
CA GLU A 51 -3.50 -5.53 -9.01
C GLU A 51 -2.94 -4.35 -9.80
N ASP A 52 -3.78 -3.39 -10.21
CA ASP A 52 -3.34 -2.18 -10.89
C ASP A 52 -2.42 -1.32 -10.02
N CYS A 53 -2.70 -1.22 -8.72
CA CYS A 53 -1.79 -0.57 -7.78
C CYS A 53 -0.45 -1.30 -7.66
N LEU A 54 -0.46 -2.64 -7.67
CA LEU A 54 0.76 -3.45 -7.58
C LEU A 54 1.66 -3.30 -8.82
N LYS A 55 1.09 -2.97 -10.00
CA LYS A 55 1.86 -2.72 -11.24
C LYS A 55 2.74 -1.47 -11.18
N ILE A 56 2.61 -0.62 -10.15
CA ILE A 56 3.56 0.48 -9.88
C ILE A 56 4.95 -0.08 -9.56
N LEU A 57 5.02 -1.23 -8.88
CA LEU A 57 6.27 -1.95 -8.65
C LEU A 57 6.72 -2.65 -9.92
N LYS A 58 8.04 -2.70 -10.14
CA LYS A 58 8.59 -3.63 -11.14
C LYS A 58 8.38 -5.08 -10.67
N PRO A 59 8.29 -6.05 -11.58
CA PRO A 59 8.08 -7.45 -11.19
C PRO A 59 9.09 -7.98 -10.16
N ASN A 60 10.37 -7.61 -10.26
CA ASN A 60 11.39 -8.01 -9.30
C ASN A 60 11.23 -7.34 -7.93
N GLU A 61 10.73 -6.10 -7.88
CA GLU A 61 10.52 -5.34 -6.64
C GLU A 61 9.30 -5.90 -5.90
N LEU A 62 8.22 -6.23 -6.63
CA LEU A 62 7.07 -6.94 -6.08
C LEU A 62 7.48 -8.30 -5.51
N LYS A 63 8.27 -9.07 -6.28
CA LYS A 63 8.81 -10.35 -5.83
C LYS A 63 9.66 -10.20 -4.56
N SER A 64 10.59 -9.24 -4.53
CA SER A 64 11.44 -9.01 -3.35
C SER A 64 10.65 -8.53 -2.14
N THR A 65 9.59 -7.76 -2.35
CA THR A 65 8.66 -7.35 -1.27
C THR A 65 7.94 -8.57 -0.70
N PHE A 66 7.37 -9.41 -1.55
CA PHE A 66 6.67 -10.63 -1.13
C PHE A 66 7.60 -11.59 -0.38
N GLN A 67 8.78 -11.86 -0.93
CA GLN A 67 9.79 -12.70 -0.29
C GLN A 67 10.22 -12.16 1.08
N TYR A 68 10.39 -10.84 1.21
CA TYR A 68 10.73 -10.26 2.51
C TYR A 68 9.62 -10.47 3.55
N VAL A 69 8.35 -10.37 3.15
CA VAL A 69 7.21 -10.68 4.03
C VAL A 69 7.24 -12.15 4.45
N GLU A 70 7.43 -13.07 3.50
CA GLU A 70 7.46 -14.51 3.78
C GLU A 70 8.59 -14.92 4.73
N ASP A 71 9.78 -14.35 4.51
CA ASP A 71 10.97 -14.70 5.29
C ASP A 71 10.94 -14.14 6.72
N ASN A 72 10.19 -13.05 6.96
CA ASN A 72 10.31 -12.28 8.21
C ASN A 72 9.00 -12.08 8.99
N TYR A 73 7.82 -12.19 8.36
CA TYR A 73 6.55 -11.79 8.98
C TYR A 73 5.45 -12.83 8.85
N TYR A 74 5.13 -13.28 7.64
CA TYR A 74 4.04 -14.22 7.41
C TYR A 74 4.38 -15.20 6.30
N LYS A 75 4.53 -16.47 6.67
CA LYS A 75 4.83 -17.54 5.72
C LYS A 75 3.54 -18.11 5.15
N TYR A 76 3.27 -17.81 3.88
CA TYR A 76 2.20 -18.45 3.12
C TYR A 76 2.58 -19.90 2.80
N LYS A 77 1.59 -20.74 2.46
CA LYS A 77 1.87 -22.10 1.96
C LYS A 77 2.38 -22.06 0.52
N ASN A 78 1.95 -21.06 -0.24
CA ASN A 78 2.32 -20.84 -1.64
C ASN A 78 3.32 -19.68 -1.75
N ASP A 79 4.32 -19.83 -2.62
CA ASP A 79 5.45 -18.90 -2.81
C ASP A 79 5.23 -17.89 -3.96
N ASP A 80 4.04 -17.89 -4.55
CA ASP A 80 3.59 -16.89 -5.52
C ASP A 80 2.40 -16.09 -5.01
N LEU A 81 2.39 -14.80 -5.32
CA LEU A 81 1.37 -13.88 -4.85
C LEU A 81 -0.07 -14.27 -5.27
N PRO A 82 -0.35 -14.67 -6.54
CA PRO A 82 -1.69 -15.12 -6.92
C PRO A 82 -2.20 -16.30 -6.10
N ASP A 83 -1.40 -17.34 -5.89
CA ASP A 83 -1.83 -18.51 -5.12
C ASP A 83 -1.86 -18.21 -3.61
N ALA A 84 -1.01 -17.32 -3.10
CA ALA A 84 -1.11 -16.79 -1.73
C ALA A 84 -2.41 -16.01 -1.50
N VAL A 85 -2.89 -15.24 -2.50
CA VAL A 85 -4.20 -14.57 -2.43
C VAL A 85 -5.34 -15.59 -2.46
N LYS A 86 -5.25 -16.64 -3.31
CA LYS A 86 -6.25 -17.72 -3.32
C LYS A 86 -6.29 -18.46 -1.98
N GLU A 87 -5.14 -18.77 -1.41
CA GLU A 87 -5.01 -19.37 -0.08
C GLU A 87 -5.68 -18.48 0.96
N TYR A 88 -5.32 -17.19 0.98
CA TYR A 88 -5.91 -16.20 1.88
C TYR A 88 -7.45 -16.18 1.77
N CYS A 89 -8.01 -16.22 0.57
CA CYS A 89 -9.45 -16.12 0.39
C CYS A 89 -10.22 -17.40 0.70
N ASN A 90 -9.69 -18.56 0.29
CA ASN A 90 -10.43 -19.82 0.28
C ASN A 90 -10.11 -20.75 1.46
N ASP A 91 -8.88 -20.69 1.99
CA ASP A 91 -8.39 -21.69 2.94
C ASP A 91 -8.36 -21.17 4.38
N TYR A 92 -8.39 -19.85 4.58
CA TYR A 92 -8.29 -19.22 5.89
C TYR A 92 -9.66 -18.89 6.48
N ASP A 93 -9.80 -19.18 7.77
CA ASP A 93 -10.86 -18.62 8.61
C ASP A 93 -10.62 -17.11 8.88
N ASP A 94 -11.58 -16.45 9.50
CA ASP A 94 -11.52 -15.00 9.72
C ASP A 94 -10.37 -14.58 10.65
N GLU A 95 -10.02 -15.40 11.64
CA GLU A 95 -8.90 -15.14 12.55
C GLU A 95 -7.56 -15.24 11.80
N THR A 96 -7.38 -16.29 11.00
CA THR A 96 -6.18 -16.51 10.20
C THR A 96 -6.05 -15.44 9.11
N LYS A 97 -7.16 -15.00 8.50
CA LYS A 97 -7.17 -13.87 7.55
C LYS A 97 -6.72 -12.58 8.23
N HIS A 98 -7.18 -12.31 9.44
CA HIS A 98 -6.78 -11.10 10.16
C HIS A 98 -5.28 -11.13 10.50
N ASP A 99 -4.79 -12.25 11.05
CA ASP A 99 -3.38 -12.43 11.38
C ASP A 99 -2.48 -12.33 10.14
N ALA A 100 -2.88 -12.94 9.02
CA ALA A 100 -2.18 -12.84 7.74
C ALA A 100 -2.14 -11.40 7.22
N TYR A 101 -3.26 -10.68 7.30
CA TYR A 101 -3.34 -9.28 6.88
C TYR A 101 -2.39 -8.41 7.71
N ASP A 102 -2.46 -8.49 9.04
CA ASP A 102 -1.66 -7.65 9.94
C ASP A 102 -0.17 -7.91 9.76
N LYS A 103 0.23 -9.19 9.72
CA LYS A 103 1.65 -9.55 9.55
C LYS A 103 2.17 -9.18 8.16
N THR A 104 1.40 -9.39 7.11
CA THR A 104 1.80 -8.99 5.76
C THR A 104 1.93 -7.49 5.63
N LEU A 105 0.97 -6.73 6.17
CA LEU A 105 1.06 -5.27 6.21
C LEU A 105 2.30 -4.80 6.96
N ASN A 106 2.54 -5.33 8.16
CA ASN A 106 3.73 -5.01 8.95
C ASN A 106 5.03 -5.34 8.19
N GLY A 107 5.06 -6.46 7.47
CA GLY A 107 6.21 -6.84 6.67
C GLY A 107 6.48 -5.91 5.49
N VAL A 108 5.43 -5.50 4.77
CA VAL A 108 5.52 -4.52 3.68
C VAL A 108 6.04 -3.17 4.21
N ILE A 109 5.51 -2.70 5.33
CA ILE A 109 5.93 -1.45 5.97
C ILE A 109 7.39 -1.51 6.42
N ALA A 110 7.80 -2.62 7.02
CA ALA A 110 9.18 -2.81 7.43
C ALA A 110 10.13 -2.86 6.23
N TYR A 111 9.71 -3.49 5.13
CA TYR A 111 10.47 -3.52 3.90
C TYR A 111 10.62 -2.12 3.29
N GLU A 112 9.54 -1.35 3.25
CA GLU A 112 9.57 0.06 2.83
C GLU A 112 10.59 0.84 3.65
N LYS A 113 10.50 0.81 4.99
CA LYS A 113 11.46 1.49 5.88
C LYS A 113 12.90 1.06 5.61
N LYS A 114 13.14 -0.23 5.38
CA LYS A 114 14.45 -0.77 5.02
C LYS A 114 14.96 -0.15 3.72
N LEU A 115 14.17 -0.21 2.65
CA LEU A 115 14.52 0.34 1.34
C LEU A 115 14.81 1.84 1.40
N CYS A 116 14.03 2.58 2.19
CA CYS A 116 14.18 4.02 2.36
C CYS A 116 15.40 4.41 3.20
N GLY A 117 15.94 3.48 4.00
CA GLY A 117 17.20 3.64 4.73
C GLY A 117 18.45 3.22 3.94
N GLU A 118 18.27 2.54 2.80
CA GLU A 118 19.33 2.08 1.90
C GLU A 118 19.49 3.02 0.68
N ASP A 119 20.51 2.79 -0.16
CA ASP A 119 20.69 3.50 -1.44
C ASP A 119 19.72 2.98 -2.53
N LYS A 120 18.44 2.97 -2.19
CA LYS A 120 17.34 2.42 -3.00
C LYS A 120 16.15 3.37 -3.06
N ALA A 121 16.42 4.68 -3.05
CA ALA A 121 15.39 5.73 -3.02
C ALA A 121 14.30 5.55 -4.09
N GLY A 122 14.67 5.10 -5.30
CA GLY A 122 13.70 4.83 -6.36
C GLY A 122 12.76 3.65 -6.07
N GLU A 123 13.26 2.57 -5.46
CA GLU A 123 12.46 1.40 -5.05
C GLU A 123 11.56 1.76 -3.86
N CYS A 124 12.13 2.41 -2.84
CA CYS A 124 11.40 2.99 -1.71
C CYS A 124 10.23 3.87 -2.19
N SER A 125 10.48 4.81 -3.11
CA SER A 125 9.44 5.70 -3.63
C SER A 125 8.32 4.95 -4.36
N ARG A 126 8.63 3.90 -5.14
CA ARG A 126 7.59 3.12 -5.82
C ARG A 126 6.79 2.29 -4.84
N LEU A 127 7.43 1.67 -3.85
CA LEU A 127 6.73 0.91 -2.82
C LEU A 127 5.79 1.80 -2.00
N GLY A 128 6.25 2.99 -1.59
CA GLY A 128 5.39 3.97 -0.93
C GLY A 128 4.22 4.43 -1.80
N GLN A 129 4.42 4.59 -3.12
CA GLN A 129 3.32 4.89 -4.06
C GLN A 129 2.34 3.71 -4.18
N THR A 130 2.81 2.47 -4.20
CA THR A 130 1.97 1.27 -4.22
C THR A 130 1.12 1.16 -2.96
N ILE A 131 1.72 1.33 -1.78
CA ILE A 131 1.02 1.40 -0.48
C ILE A 131 -0.02 2.54 -0.54
N GLY A 132 0.41 3.72 -1.00
CA GLY A 132 -0.41 4.88 -1.29
C GLY A 132 -1.69 4.54 -2.07
N CYS A 133 -1.52 3.94 -3.23
CA CYS A 133 -2.58 3.55 -4.16
C CYS A 133 -3.55 2.56 -3.52
N VAL A 134 -3.02 1.47 -2.93
CA VAL A 134 -3.83 0.43 -2.29
C VAL A 134 -4.71 1.04 -1.20
N PHE A 135 -4.13 1.76 -0.25
CA PHE A 135 -4.89 2.27 0.90
C PHE A 135 -5.82 3.41 0.56
N SER A 136 -5.50 4.23 -0.45
CA SER A 136 -6.46 5.21 -0.97
C SER A 136 -7.70 4.51 -1.54
N TYR A 137 -7.51 3.43 -2.29
CA TYR A 137 -8.63 2.65 -2.83
C TYR A 137 -9.42 1.91 -1.74
N LEU A 138 -8.75 1.35 -0.73
CA LEU A 138 -9.45 0.73 0.41
C LEU A 138 -10.28 1.75 1.20
N ASP A 139 -9.81 3.00 1.30
CA ASP A 139 -10.58 4.08 1.90
C ASP A 139 -11.80 4.46 1.07
N GLU A 140 -11.68 4.51 -0.27
CA GLU A 140 -12.84 4.68 -1.16
C GLU A 140 -13.90 3.59 -0.93
N LEU A 141 -13.49 2.32 -0.91
CA LEU A 141 -14.39 1.18 -0.63
C LEU A 141 -15.07 1.31 0.74
N LYS A 142 -14.35 1.81 1.73
CA LYS A 142 -14.87 2.05 3.08
C LYS A 142 -15.88 3.19 3.11
N GLN A 143 -15.59 4.30 2.45
CA GLN A 143 -16.49 5.45 2.35
C GLN A 143 -17.78 5.09 1.60
N GLU A 144 -17.68 4.25 0.57
CA GLU A 144 -18.83 3.70 -0.17
C GLU A 144 -19.62 2.65 0.63
N GLY A 145 -19.10 2.20 1.78
CA GLY A 145 -19.74 1.19 2.62
C GLY A 145 -19.68 -0.23 2.06
N LYS A 146 -18.88 -0.48 1.02
CA LYS A 146 -18.79 -1.79 0.34
C LYS A 146 -18.21 -2.89 1.23
N CYS A 147 -17.34 -2.51 2.16
CA CYS A 147 -16.65 -3.45 3.05
C CYS A 147 -17.30 -3.60 4.43
N LYS A 148 -18.53 -3.14 4.61
CA LYS A 148 -19.35 -3.52 5.76
C LYS A 148 -19.96 -4.89 5.45
N THR A 149 -19.28 -5.96 5.83
CA THR A 149 -19.97 -7.24 5.99
C THR A 149 -20.92 -7.12 7.18
N ASP A 150 -22.21 -7.33 6.92
CA ASP A 150 -23.25 -7.37 7.94
C ASP A 150 -22.86 -8.37 9.04
N ASN A 151 -22.99 -7.94 10.30
CA ASN A 151 -22.80 -8.77 11.49
C ASN A 151 -23.87 -9.86 11.58
#